data_AF-A0A5C6UIR1-F1
#
_entry.id   AF-A0A5C6UIR1-F1
#
_cell.length_a   1.000
_cell.length_b   1.000
_cell.length_c   1.000
_cell.angle_alpha   90.00
_cell.angle_beta   90.00
_cell.angle_gamma   90.00
#
_symmetry.space_group_name_H-M   'P 1'
#
loop_
_entity.id
_entity.type
_entity.pdbx_description
1 polymer ?
#
loop_
_entity_poly.entity_id
_entity_poly.type
_entity_poly.pdbx_seq_one_letter_code
_entity_poly.pdbx_strand_id
1 'polypeptide(L)'
;MQTERVTFLTTPDHKAALDAFAVGSGRSVGHVVREATSQYIAGGEGDEQEALALLSHEISLAVPRMQADMREAIASIERANKVVDDILAGGTRHP
;
A
#
# COMPACT_ATOMS: atom_id res chain seq x y z
N MET A 1 16.91 -22.70 17.74
CA MET A 1 15.53 -22.81 17.19
C MET A 1 15.38 -24.24 16.69
N GLN A 2 14.55 -25.04 17.34
CA GLN A 2 14.37 -26.46 17.00
C GLN A 2 13.23 -26.55 15.98
N THR A 3 13.50 -27.10 14.80
CA THR A 3 12.50 -27.26 13.74
C THR A 3 12.05 -28.70 13.68
N GLU A 4 10.74 -28.93 13.84
CA GLU A 4 10.12 -30.24 13.68
C GLU A 4 9.67 -30.47 12.23
N ARG A 5 9.72 -31.72 11.78
CA ARG A 5 9.26 -32.09 10.42
C ARG A 5 7.77 -32.42 10.47
N VAL A 6 6.97 -31.70 9.69
CA VAL A 6 5.52 -31.90 9.59
C VAL A 6 5.17 -32.40 8.18
N THR A 7 4.30 -33.40 8.11
CA THR A 7 3.71 -33.90 6.86
C THR A 7 2.22 -33.59 6.89
N PHE A 8 1.69 -32.97 5.83
CA PHE A 8 0.27 -32.74 5.65
C PHE A 8 -0.20 -33.39 4.33
N LEU A 9 -1.49 -33.73 4.29
CA LEU A 9 -2.11 -34.28 3.10
C LEU A 9 -2.80 -33.16 2.34
N THR A 10 -2.66 -33.17 1.01
CA THR A 10 -3.32 -32.22 0.11
C THR A 10 -3.62 -32.92 -1.22
N THR A 11 -4.43 -32.29 -2.07
CA THR A 11 -4.70 -32.81 -3.41
C THR A 11 -3.47 -32.61 -4.32
N PRO A 12 -3.31 -33.45 -5.36
CA PRO A 12 -2.23 -33.28 -6.34
C PRO A 12 -2.23 -31.88 -6.98
N ASP A 13 -3.41 -31.35 -7.30
CA ASP A 13 -3.57 -30.03 -7.92
C ASP A 13 -3.10 -28.90 -7.00
N HIS A 14 -3.47 -28.95 -5.72
CA HIS A 14 -3.02 -27.97 -4.73
C HIS A 14 -1.52 -28.06 -4.49
N LYS A 15 -0.93 -29.26 -4.51
CA LYS A 15 0.52 -29.42 -4.43
C LYS A 15 1.20 -28.75 -5.61
N ALA A 16 0.73 -29.00 -6.83
CA ALA A 16 1.30 -28.40 -8.04
C ALA A 16 1.18 -26.86 -8.03
N ALA A 17 0.03 -26.33 -7.59
CA ALA A 17 -0.17 -24.89 -7.44
C ALA A 17 0.80 -24.27 -6.40
N LEU A 18 0.99 -24.94 -5.27
CA LEU A 18 1.91 -24.50 -4.22
C LEU A 18 3.37 -24.55 -4.68
N ASP A 19 3.77 -25.60 -5.40
CA ASP A 19 5.10 -25.72 -6.01
C ASP A 19 5.35 -24.58 -7.00
N ALA A 20 4.39 -24.30 -7.89
CA ALA A 20 4.48 -23.21 -8.87
C ALA A 20 4.57 -21.83 -8.19
N PHE A 21 3.78 -21.58 -7.16
CA PHE A 21 3.82 -20.35 -6.38
C PHE A 21 5.15 -20.14 -5.68
N ALA A 22 5.69 -21.19 -5.04
CA ALA A 22 6.98 -21.13 -4.36
C ALA A 22 8.11 -20.81 -5.34
N VAL A 23 8.13 -21.46 -6.51
CA VAL A 23 9.10 -21.17 -7.58
C VAL A 23 8.95 -19.74 -8.10
N GLY A 24 7.73 -19.30 -8.39
CA GLY A 24 7.46 -17.94 -8.88
C GLY A 24 7.84 -16.83 -7.89
N SER A 25 7.85 -17.13 -6.59
CA SER A 25 8.23 -16.20 -5.53
C SER A 25 9.70 -16.34 -5.08
N GLY A 26 10.48 -17.24 -5.69
CA GLY A 26 11.87 -17.51 -5.30
C GLY A 26 12.03 -18.09 -3.90
N ARG A 27 11.00 -18.74 -3.37
CA ARG A 27 10.94 -19.31 -2.01
C ARG A 27 10.80 -20.83 -2.05
N SER A 28 11.14 -21.50 -0.96
CA SER A 28 10.83 -22.93 -0.82
C SER A 28 9.39 -23.12 -0.37
N VAL A 29 8.76 -24.24 -0.75
CA VAL A 29 7.41 -24.60 -0.30
C VAL A 29 7.31 -24.59 1.23
N GLY A 30 8.32 -25.13 1.92
CA GLY A 30 8.36 -25.11 3.39
C GLY A 30 8.43 -23.70 3.97
N HIS A 31 9.07 -22.75 3.29
CA HIS A 31 9.05 -21.34 3.69
C HIS A 31 7.63 -20.76 3.56
N VAL A 32 7.01 -20.95 2.40
CA VAL A 32 5.65 -20.46 2.11
C VAL A 32 4.66 -20.99 3.14
N VAL A 33 4.67 -22.30 3.39
CA VAL A 33 3.75 -22.93 4.36
C VAL A 33 4.00 -22.42 5.78
N ARG A 34 5.25 -22.34 6.22
CA ARG A 34 5.58 -21.84 7.57
C ARG A 34 5.15 -20.39 7.76
N GLU A 35 5.35 -19.55 6.76
CA GLU A 35 4.95 -18.14 6.78
C GLU A 35 3.43 -18.01 6.82
N ALA A 36 2.71 -18.72 5.95
CA ALA A 36 1.25 -18.75 5.94
C ALA A 36 0.67 -19.25 7.27
N THR A 37 1.22 -20.33 7.84
CA THR A 37 0.82 -20.83 9.16
C THR A 37 1.12 -19.81 10.27
N SER A 38 2.27 -19.13 10.21
CA SER A 38 2.62 -18.11 11.21
C SER A 38 1.66 -16.92 11.14
N GLN A 39 1.29 -16.48 9.93
CA GLN A 39 0.31 -15.42 9.71
C GLN A 39 -1.08 -15.85 10.21
N TYR A 40 -1.50 -17.07 9.89
CA TYR A 40 -2.79 -17.61 10.32
C TYR A 40 -2.89 -17.73 11.86
N ILE A 41 -1.82 -18.16 12.52
CA ILE A 41 -1.78 -18.25 14.00
C ILE A 41 -1.71 -16.85 14.63
N ALA A 42 -0.93 -15.93 14.05
CA ALA A 42 -0.77 -14.59 14.59
C ALA A 42 -2.02 -13.71 14.39
N GLY A 43 -2.70 -13.86 13.25
CA GLY A 43 -3.88 -13.08 12.87
C GLY A 43 -5.19 -13.67 13.36
N GLY A 44 -5.29 -14.06 14.64
CA GLY A 44 -6.48 -14.70 15.21
C GLY A 44 -7.82 -14.08 14.77
N GLU A 45 -8.88 -14.88 14.75
CA GLU A 45 -10.18 -14.65 14.04
C GLU A 45 -10.93 -13.30 14.28
N GLY A 46 -10.44 -12.39 15.12
CA GLY A 46 -11.08 -11.12 15.44
C GLY A 46 -10.37 -9.84 14.97
N ASP A 47 -9.07 -9.89 14.62
CA ASP A 47 -8.25 -8.66 14.54
C ASP A 47 -8.22 -8.01 13.13
N GLU A 48 -8.23 -8.81 12.07
CA GLU A 48 -8.02 -8.30 10.70
C GLU A 48 -9.18 -7.43 10.19
N GLN A 49 -10.43 -7.82 10.47
CA GLN A 49 -11.61 -7.05 10.05
C GLN A 49 -11.74 -5.72 10.82
N GLU A 50 -11.38 -5.72 12.11
CA GLU A 50 -11.40 -4.51 12.94
C GLU A 50 -10.26 -3.55 12.54
N ALA A 51 -9.05 -4.08 12.33
CA ALA A 51 -7.93 -3.31 11.80
C ALA A 51 -8.24 -2.72 10.41
N LEU A 52 -8.87 -3.48 9.53
CA LEU A 52 -9.29 -3.00 8.21
C LEU A 52 -10.36 -1.90 8.31
N ALA A 53 -11.30 -2.02 9.25
CA ALA A 53 -12.34 -1.01 9.48
C ALA A 53 -11.73 0.30 9.98
N LEU A 54 -10.78 0.23 10.92
CA LEU A 54 -10.04 1.39 11.42
C LEU A 54 -9.23 2.08 10.30
N LEU A 55 -8.48 1.29 9.51
CA LEU A 55 -7.70 1.81 8.40
C LEU A 55 -8.59 2.49 7.34
N SER A 56 -9.72 1.87 7.01
CA SER A 56 -10.70 2.42 6.07
C SER A 56 -11.27 3.75 6.57
N HIS A 57 -11.56 3.84 7.88
CA HIS A 57 -12.03 5.07 8.49
C HIS A 57 -10.97 6.19 8.41
N GLU A 58 -9.72 5.91 8.76
CA GLU A 58 -8.63 6.89 8.69
C GLU A 58 -8.42 7.39 7.25
N ILE A 59 -8.42 6.49 6.26
CA ILE A 59 -8.30 6.85 4.85
C ILE A 59 -9.47 7.74 4.40
N SER A 60 -10.69 7.43 4.83
CA SER A 60 -11.89 8.21 4.49
C SER A 60 -11.82 9.65 4.98
N LEU A 61 -11.07 9.92 6.06
CA LEU A 61 -10.83 11.26 6.60
C LEU A 61 -9.60 11.93 5.98
N ALA A 62 -8.51 11.17 5.80
CA ALA A 62 -7.24 11.71 5.32
C ALA A 62 -7.31 12.15 3.86
N VAL A 63 -7.91 11.36 2.98
CA VAL A 63 -7.93 11.64 1.53
C VAL A 63 -8.64 12.96 1.18
N PRO A 64 -9.85 13.26 1.69
CA PRO A 64 -10.49 14.54 1.42
C PRO A 64 -9.67 15.74 1.92
N ARG A 65 -9.03 15.60 3.09
CA ARG A 65 -8.16 16.64 3.63
C ARG A 65 -6.94 16.89 2.74
N MET A 66 -6.25 15.83 2.33
CA MET A 66 -5.12 15.94 1.40
C MET A 66 -5.54 16.60 0.08
N GLN A 67 -6.73 16.27 -0.44
CA GLN A 67 -7.25 16.93 -1.65
C GLN A 67 -7.55 18.42 -1.43
N ALA A 68 -8.04 18.80 -0.25
CA ALA A 68 -8.24 20.20 0.10
C ALA A 68 -6.90 20.94 0.15
N ASP A 69 -5.92 20.40 0.88
CA ASP A 69 -4.58 20.99 1.05
C ASP A 69 -3.88 21.15 -0.32
N MET A 70 -3.96 20.15 -1.20
CA MET A 70 -3.41 20.22 -2.55
C MET A 70 -4.07 21.30 -3.41
N ARG A 71 -5.41 21.44 -3.34
CA ARG A 71 -6.12 22.49 -4.09
C ARG A 71 -5.74 23.88 -3.61
N GLU A 72 -5.59 24.06 -2.30
CA GLU A 72 -5.15 25.33 -1.74
C GLU A 72 -3.73 25.68 -2.18
N ALA A 73 -2.82 24.70 -2.16
CA ALA A 73 -1.46 24.86 -2.64
C ALA A 73 -1.41 25.26 -4.12
N ILE A 74 -2.17 24.58 -4.99
CA ILE A 74 -2.29 24.93 -6.42
C ILE A 74 -2.77 26.36 -6.58
N ALA A 75 -3.85 26.74 -5.90
CA ALA A 75 -4.39 28.10 -6.00
C ALA A 75 -3.39 29.16 -5.50
N SER A 76 -2.59 28.84 -4.49
CA SER A 76 -1.52 29.72 -4.01
C SER A 76 -0.40 29.90 -5.04
N ILE A 77 0.00 28.82 -5.71
CA ILE A 77 1.01 28.86 -6.77
C ILE A 77 0.50 29.66 -7.96
N GLU A 78 -0.75 29.45 -8.38
CA GLU A 78 -1.36 30.22 -9.48
C GLU A 78 -1.39 31.72 -9.18
N ARG A 79 -1.76 32.11 -7.94
CA ARG A 79 -1.71 33.51 -7.51
C ARG A 79 -0.28 34.06 -7.56
N ALA A 80 0.70 33.31 -7.07
CA ALA A 80 2.10 33.73 -7.08
C ALA A 80 2.63 33.90 -8.52
N ASN A 81 2.35 32.94 -9.40
CA ASN A 81 2.73 33.01 -10.81
C ASN A 81 2.09 34.21 -11.50
N LYS A 82 0.79 34.46 -11.25
CA LYS A 82 0.11 35.62 -11.81
C LYS A 82 0.77 36.95 -11.40
N VAL A 83 1.19 37.08 -10.16
CA VAL A 83 1.91 38.28 -9.69
C VAL A 83 3.24 38.44 -10.44
N VAL A 84 3.99 37.34 -10.63
CA VAL A 84 5.24 37.35 -11.39
C VAL A 84 4.99 37.74 -12.85
N ASP A 85 3.98 37.14 -13.49
CA ASP A 85 3.62 37.44 -14.88
C ASP A 85 3.21 38.90 -15.07
N ASP A 86 2.41 39.46 -14.15
CA ASP A 86 1.98 40.86 -14.20
C ASP A 86 3.19 41.82 -14.05
N ILE A 87 4.18 41.50 -13.21
CA ILE A 87 5.44 42.25 -13.08
C ILE A 87 6.27 42.17 -14.37
N LEU A 88 6.44 40.96 -14.92
CA LEU A 88 7.22 40.74 -16.14
C LEU A 88 6.56 41.40 -17.35
N ALA A 89 5.24 41.33 -17.48
CA ALA A 89 4.47 42.00 -18.53
C ALA A 89 4.58 43.53 -18.42
N GLY A 90 4.54 44.09 -17.20
CA GLY A 90 4.74 45.52 -16.95
C GLY A 90 6.16 46.01 -17.27
N GLY A 91 7.17 45.12 -17.21
CA GLY A 91 8.58 45.43 -17.50
C GLY A 91 8.96 45.39 -18.99
N THR A 92 8.09 44.89 -19.88
CA THR A 92 8.37 44.79 -21.33
C THR A 92 8.06 46.07 -22.13
N ARG A 93 7.57 47.14 -21.48
CA ARG A 93 7.59 48.49 -22.07
C ARG A 93 8.90 49.18 -21.68
N HIS A 94 9.98 48.85 -22.38
CA HIS A 94 11.14 49.74 -22.48
C HIS A 94 11.34 50.14 -23.95
N PRO A 95 11.60 51.44 -24.22
CA PRO A 95 11.62 52.04 -25.55
C PRO A 95 12.74 51.54 -26.46
#